data_AF-A0AAW2JI04-F1
#
_entry.id   AF-A0AAW2JI04-F1
#
_cell.length_a   1.000
_cell.length_b   1.000
_cell.length_c   1.000
_cell.angle_alpha   90.00
_cell.angle_beta   90.00
_cell.angle_gamma   90.00
#
_symmetry.space_group_name_H-M   'P 1'
#
loop_
_entity.id
_entity.type
_entity.pdbx_description
1 polymer ?
#
loop_
_entity_poly.entity_id
_entity_poly.type
_entity_poly.pdbx_seq_one_letter_code
_entity_poly.pdbx_strand_id
1 'polypeptide(L)'
;MNLKVLKTNRGREYLSEQFKPICEDKGIIRHLTIPYTPQQMGLQRGEIEHFWKWPDMIAQGNLPISFWGDAILTASYILNHVPSKSVPSTPYELWHGRKPNLEGLRPWGSAGFVHSTSHKYGKLGHKANKLIFIRYREYSKSYVMYGKHLDKGMTEIESRDVEFLE
;
A
#
# COMPACT_ATOMS: atom_id res chain seq x y z
N MET A 1 -19.68 0.34 -2.22
CA MET A 1 -20.03 -0.36 -0.97
C MET A 1 -19.91 0.62 0.19
N ASN A 2 -20.80 0.59 1.18
CA ASN A 2 -20.70 1.44 2.38
C ASN A 2 -20.43 0.55 3.59
N LEU A 3 -19.49 0.93 4.45
CA LEU A 3 -19.21 0.20 5.68
C LEU A 3 -20.46 0.21 6.58
N LYS A 4 -20.98 -0.98 6.93
CA LYS A 4 -22.20 -1.12 7.74
C LYS A 4 -21.93 -1.44 9.19
N VAL A 5 -20.97 -2.33 9.44
CA VAL A 5 -20.63 -2.81 10.78
C VAL A 5 -19.12 -2.74 10.95
N LEU A 6 -18.68 -2.18 12.07
CA LEU A 6 -17.28 -2.16 12.46
C LEU A 6 -17.11 -3.00 13.75
N LYS A 7 -16.34 -4.08 13.65
CA LYS A 7 -16.00 -4.94 14.79
C LYS A 7 -14.61 -4.59 15.31
N THR A 8 -14.52 -4.12 16.56
CA THR A 8 -13.23 -3.73 17.18
C THR A 8 -13.09 -4.36 18.56
N ASN A 9 -11.87 -4.34 19.10
CA ASN A 9 -11.68 -4.56 20.52
C ASN A 9 -12.19 -3.36 21.34
N ARG A 10 -12.11 -3.49 22.67
CA ARG A 10 -12.40 -2.43 23.64
C ARG A 10 -11.20 -1.51 23.90
N GLY A 11 -10.33 -1.30 22.90
CA GLY A 11 -9.27 -0.30 22.96
C GLY A 11 -9.84 1.08 23.25
N ARG A 12 -9.09 1.91 24.00
CA ARG A 12 -9.57 3.22 24.47
C ARG A 12 -9.91 4.16 23.32
N GLU A 13 -9.15 4.07 22.23
CA GLU A 13 -9.36 4.81 20.99
C GLU A 13 -10.75 4.53 20.40
N TYR A 14 -11.18 3.26 20.38
CA TYR A 14 -12.50 2.87 19.89
C TYR A 14 -13.59 3.24 20.88
N LEU A 15 -13.32 3.22 22.19
CA LEU A 15 -14.28 3.62 23.21
C LEU A 15 -14.40 5.14 23.39
N SER A 16 -13.64 5.94 22.66
CA SER A 16 -13.64 7.39 22.83
C SER A 16 -15.00 8.01 22.48
N GLU A 17 -15.36 9.04 23.25
CA GLU A 17 -16.54 9.88 22.99
C GLU A 17 -16.43 10.68 21.69
N GLN A 18 -15.24 10.73 21.08
CA GLN A 18 -15.00 11.35 19.78
C GLN A 18 -15.27 10.37 18.63
N PHE A 19 -14.94 9.09 18.81
CA PHE A 19 -15.13 8.09 17.75
C PHE A 19 -16.58 7.60 17.64
N LYS A 20 -17.30 7.55 18.76
CA LYS A 20 -18.70 7.12 18.79
C LYS A 20 -19.62 7.95 17.86
N PRO A 21 -19.64 9.29 17.93
CA PRO A 21 -20.46 10.12 17.05
C PRO A 21 -20.11 9.93 15.57
N ILE A 22 -18.82 9.73 15.24
CA ILE A 22 -18.37 9.53 13.85
C ILE A 22 -19.00 8.27 13.25
N CYS A 23 -19.07 7.18 14.02
CA CYS A 23 -19.73 5.97 13.56
C CYS A 23 -21.25 6.16 13.43
N GLU A 24 -21.89 6.82 14.40
CA GLU A 24 -23.33 7.06 14.40
C GLU A 24 -23.77 7.94 13.22
N ASP A 25 -23.05 9.03 12.96
CA ASP A 25 -23.28 9.94 11.82
C ASP A 25 -23.17 9.20 10.48
N LYS A 26 -22.20 8.29 10.35
CA LYS A 26 -22.02 7.47 9.16
C LYS A 26 -22.94 6.25 9.10
N GLY A 27 -23.80 6.04 10.08
CA GLY A 27 -24.69 4.87 10.18
C GLY A 27 -23.94 3.54 10.33
N ILE A 28 -22.73 3.56 10.92
CA ILE A 28 -21.89 2.39 11.16
C ILE A 28 -22.26 1.78 12.52
N ILE A 29 -22.72 0.54 12.51
CA ILE A 29 -23.00 -0.23 13.73
C ILE A 29 -21.69 -0.71 14.34
N ARG A 30 -21.49 -0.44 15.63
CA ARG A 30 -20.26 -0.80 16.34
C ARG A 30 -20.42 -2.10 17.12
N HIS A 31 -19.60 -3.09 16.80
CA HIS A 31 -19.53 -4.36 17.53
C HIS A 31 -18.23 -4.46 18.33
N LEU A 32 -18.32 -4.45 19.65
CA LEU A 32 -17.14 -4.53 20.53
C LEU A 32 -16.90 -5.97 20.98
N THR A 33 -15.69 -6.49 20.77
CA THR A 33 -15.33 -7.82 21.27
C THR A 33 -15.29 -7.85 22.79
N ILE A 34 -15.54 -9.02 23.36
CA ILE A 34 -15.48 -9.25 24.79
C ILE A 34 -14.00 -9.13 25.23
N PRO A 35 -13.69 -8.48 26.38
CA PRO A 35 -12.33 -8.46 26.90
C PRO A 35 -11.77 -9.88 27.02
N TYR A 36 -10.47 -10.04 26.79
CA TYR A 36 -9.76 -11.33 26.93
C TYR A 36 -10.26 -12.46 26.00
N THR A 37 -10.93 -12.14 24.88
CA THR A 37 -11.36 -13.14 23.87
C THR A 37 -10.63 -12.94 22.52
N PRO A 38 -9.32 -13.23 22.44
CA PRO A 38 -8.52 -13.00 21.23
C PRO A 38 -9.03 -13.76 19.99
N GLN A 39 -9.74 -14.87 20.18
CA GLN A 39 -10.35 -15.67 19.11
C GLN A 39 -11.41 -14.89 18.34
N GLN A 40 -12.10 -13.93 18.97
CA GLN A 40 -13.09 -13.09 18.30
C GLN A 40 -12.48 -12.13 17.26
N MET A 41 -11.16 -11.94 17.31
CA MET A 41 -10.36 -11.13 16.38
C MET A 41 -9.49 -11.96 15.43
N GLY A 42 -9.73 -13.28 15.33
CA GLY A 42 -8.86 -14.18 14.56
C GLY A 42 -8.57 -13.72 13.13
N LEU A 43 -9.59 -13.21 12.42
CA LEU A 43 -9.43 -12.67 11.06
C LEU A 43 -8.49 -11.45 11.02
N GLN A 44 -8.73 -10.45 11.88
CA GLN A 44 -7.88 -9.26 11.99
C GLN A 44 -6.44 -9.60 12.37
N ARG A 45 -6.25 -10.58 13.25
CA ARG A 45 -4.91 -11.06 13.62
C ARG A 45 -4.18 -11.68 12.43
N GLY A 46 -4.87 -12.48 11.63
CA GLY A 46 -4.32 -13.04 10.39
C GLY A 46 -3.96 -11.95 9.38
N GLU A 47 -4.79 -10.93 9.19
CA GLU A 47 -4.49 -9.79 8.30
C GLU A 47 -3.27 -8.99 8.80
N ILE A 48 -3.19 -8.74 10.11
CA ILE A 48 -2.04 -8.09 10.75
C ILE A 48 -0.75 -8.90 10.54
N GLU A 49 -0.80 -10.23 10.61
CA GLU A 49 0.34 -11.10 10.34
C GLU A 49 0.90 -10.92 8.92
N HIS A 50 0.03 -10.70 7.93
CA HIS A 50 0.48 -10.44 6.56
C HIS A 50 1.18 -9.07 6.45
N PHE A 51 0.77 -8.08 7.24
CA PHE A 51 1.47 -6.79 7.30
C PHE A 51 2.86 -6.91 7.93
N TRP A 52 3.07 -7.82 8.89
CA TRP A 52 4.37 -8.06 9.52
C TRP A 52 5.44 -8.65 8.61
N LYS A 53 5.14 -8.88 7.32
CA LYS A 53 6.12 -9.28 6.30
C LYS A 53 6.95 -8.12 5.74
N TRP A 54 6.68 -6.88 6.16
CA TRP A 54 7.45 -5.72 5.74
C TRP A 54 8.98 -5.84 5.96
N PRO A 55 9.52 -6.51 7.02
CA PRO A 55 10.97 -6.66 7.17
C PRO A 55 11.60 -7.48 6.04
N ASP A 56 10.90 -8.51 5.56
CA ASP A 56 11.36 -9.30 4.42
C ASP A 56 11.37 -8.48 3.14
N MET A 57 10.36 -7.61 2.95
CA MET A 57 10.33 -6.68 1.81
C MET A 57 11.51 -5.73 1.88
N ILE A 58 11.76 -5.10 3.03
CA ILE A 58 12.91 -4.22 3.28
C ILE A 58 14.23 -4.92 2.91
N ALA A 59 14.41 -6.17 3.38
CA ALA A 59 15.60 -6.96 3.08
C ALA A 59 15.73 -7.28 1.58
N GLN A 60 14.65 -7.68 0.92
CA GLN A 60 14.63 -7.99 -0.53
C GLN A 60 14.91 -6.75 -1.39
N GLY A 61 14.34 -5.60 -1.02
CA GLY A 61 14.56 -4.35 -1.74
C GLY A 61 15.88 -3.64 -1.41
N ASN A 62 16.64 -4.15 -0.44
CA ASN A 62 17.88 -3.56 0.06
C ASN A 62 17.74 -2.05 0.38
N LEU A 63 16.64 -1.69 1.03
CA LEU A 63 16.33 -0.31 1.42
C LEU A 63 16.49 -0.13 2.93
N PRO A 64 16.75 1.10 3.41
CA PRO A 64 16.81 1.37 4.84
C PRO A 64 15.47 1.09 5.54
N ILE A 65 15.54 0.76 6.83
CA ILE A 65 14.35 0.52 7.67
C ILE A 65 13.38 1.72 7.69
N SER A 66 13.84 2.94 7.39
CA SER A 66 12.99 4.12 7.27
C SER A 66 11.87 3.99 6.24
N PHE A 67 11.99 3.07 5.27
CA PHE A 67 10.97 2.79 4.25
C PHE A 67 9.90 1.76 4.68
N TRP A 68 9.88 1.34 5.96
CA TRP A 68 8.93 0.33 6.44
C TRP A 68 7.46 0.71 6.17
N GLY A 69 7.11 1.99 6.28
CA GLY A 69 5.77 2.48 5.99
C GLY A 69 5.37 2.29 4.52
N ASP A 70 6.29 2.55 3.59
CA ASP A 70 6.06 2.35 2.15
C ASP A 70 5.96 0.87 1.78
N ALA A 71 6.75 0.02 2.45
CA ALA A 71 6.63 -1.43 2.34
C ALA A 71 5.23 -1.91 2.79
N ILE A 72 4.73 -1.43 3.93
CA ILE A 72 3.38 -1.77 4.42
C ILE A 72 2.29 -1.27 3.46
N LEU A 73 2.41 -0.05 2.93
CA LEU A 73 1.46 0.49 1.95
C LEU A 73 1.43 -0.39 0.68
N THR A 74 2.59 -0.83 0.22
CA THR A 74 2.70 -1.72 -0.94
C THR A 74 2.11 -3.11 -0.63
N ALA A 75 2.40 -3.66 0.55
CA ALA A 75 1.82 -4.93 0.98
C ALA A 75 0.29 -4.84 1.06
N SER A 76 -0.24 -3.75 1.63
CA SER A 76 -1.69 -3.46 1.68
C SER A 76 -2.30 -3.44 0.29
N TYR A 77 -1.65 -2.75 -0.64
CA TYR A 77 -2.10 -2.67 -2.02
C TYR A 77 -2.16 -4.06 -2.65
N ILE A 78 -1.10 -4.86 -2.54
CA ILE A 78 -1.04 -6.21 -3.10
C ILE A 78 -2.11 -7.12 -2.48
N LEU A 79 -2.22 -7.14 -1.14
CA LEU A 79 -3.20 -7.97 -0.43
C LEU A 79 -4.65 -7.67 -0.83
N ASN A 80 -4.95 -6.41 -1.16
CA ASN A 80 -6.27 -6.04 -1.66
C ASN A 80 -6.52 -6.49 -3.11
N HIS A 81 -5.48 -6.76 -3.89
CA HIS A 81 -5.57 -7.09 -5.32
C HIS A 81 -5.31 -8.57 -5.64
N VAL A 82 -4.95 -9.39 -4.65
CA VAL A 82 -4.75 -10.84 -4.81
C VAL A 82 -5.79 -11.63 -4.01
N PRO A 83 -6.23 -12.80 -4.50
CA PRO A 83 -7.15 -13.63 -3.75
C PRO A 83 -6.45 -14.25 -2.54
N SER A 84 -7.23 -14.59 -1.51
CA SER A 84 -6.72 -15.35 -0.38
C SER A 84 -6.83 -16.86 -0.64
N LYS A 85 -6.16 -17.68 0.15
CA LYS A 85 -6.31 -19.15 0.06
C LYS A 85 -7.75 -19.62 0.30
N SER A 86 -8.51 -18.86 1.09
CA SER A 86 -9.85 -19.24 1.53
C SER A 86 -10.98 -18.68 0.64
N VAL A 87 -10.71 -17.60 -0.10
CA VAL A 87 -11.71 -16.89 -0.91
C VAL A 87 -11.11 -16.60 -2.30
N PRO A 88 -11.74 -17.08 -3.39
CA PRO A 88 -11.20 -16.93 -4.75
C PRO A 88 -11.35 -15.51 -5.31
N SER A 89 -12.23 -14.70 -4.73
CA SER A 89 -12.37 -13.28 -5.06
C SER A 89 -11.36 -12.42 -4.31
N THR A 90 -10.91 -11.34 -4.92
CA THR A 90 -10.03 -10.35 -4.28
C THR A 90 -10.83 -9.39 -3.39
N PRO A 91 -10.25 -8.83 -2.31
CA PRO A 91 -10.91 -7.78 -1.54
C PRO A 91 -11.34 -6.58 -2.41
N TYR A 92 -10.53 -6.22 -3.41
CA TYR A 92 -10.85 -5.18 -4.39
C TYR A 92 -12.12 -5.52 -5.19
N GLU A 93 -12.25 -6.75 -5.68
CA GLU A 93 -13.46 -7.22 -6.37
C GLU A 93 -14.69 -7.13 -5.50
N LEU A 94 -14.59 -7.59 -4.25
CA LEU A 94 -15.71 -7.57 -3.31
C LEU A 94 -16.14 -6.14 -2.97
N TRP A 95 -15.19 -5.21 -2.89
CA TRP A 95 -15.47 -3.82 -2.55
C TRP A 95 -15.98 -2.97 -3.73
N HIS A 96 -15.37 -3.13 -4.90
CA HIS A 96 -15.63 -2.30 -6.09
C HIS A 96 -16.52 -2.98 -7.13
N GLY A 97 -16.82 -4.27 -7.00
CA GLY A 97 -17.64 -5.03 -7.95
C GLY A 97 -16.98 -5.30 -9.30
N ARG A 98 -15.65 -5.12 -9.42
CA ARG A 98 -14.89 -5.35 -10.66
C ARG A 98 -13.52 -5.94 -10.37
N LYS A 99 -12.97 -6.71 -11.31
CA LYS A 99 -11.64 -7.31 -11.19
C LYS A 99 -10.55 -6.23 -11.12
N PRO A 100 -9.53 -6.37 -10.26
CA PRO A 100 -8.35 -5.52 -10.31
C PRO A 100 -7.58 -5.74 -11.61
N ASN A 101 -6.94 -4.69 -12.13
CA ASN A 101 -5.92 -4.85 -13.16
C ASN A 101 -4.58 -5.14 -12.45
N LEU A 102 -3.97 -6.29 -12.77
CA LEU A 102 -2.71 -6.74 -12.19
C LEU A 102 -1.47 -6.46 -13.06
N GLU A 103 -1.63 -5.96 -14.28
CA GLU A 103 -0.53 -5.68 -15.23
C GLU A 103 0.49 -4.68 -14.67
N GLY A 104 0.03 -3.80 -13.75
CA GLY A 104 0.86 -2.81 -13.07
C GLY A 104 1.53 -3.30 -11.79
N LEU A 105 1.36 -4.56 -11.39
CA LEU A 105 2.04 -5.07 -10.20
C LEU A 105 3.53 -5.27 -10.47
N ARG A 106 4.35 -4.75 -9.55
CA ARG A 106 5.81 -4.83 -9.57
C ARG A 106 6.33 -5.24 -8.19
N PRO A 107 7.41 -6.04 -8.14
CA PRO A 107 8.08 -6.37 -6.88
C PRO A 107 8.54 -5.09 -6.18
N TRP A 108 8.28 -4.99 -4.87
CA TRP A 108 8.76 -3.87 -4.07
C TRP A 108 10.30 -3.83 -4.07
N GLY A 109 10.89 -2.64 -4.17
CA GLY A 109 12.34 -2.48 -4.27
C GLY A 109 12.92 -2.79 -5.66
N SER A 110 12.08 -3.09 -6.66
CA SER A 110 12.55 -3.25 -8.05
C SER A 110 13.08 -1.92 -8.60
N ALA A 111 14.16 -2.03 -9.39
CA ALA A 111 14.73 -0.88 -10.05
C ALA A 111 13.99 -0.59 -11.36
N GLY A 112 13.80 0.68 -11.68
CA GLY A 112 13.20 1.12 -12.93
C GLY A 112 13.71 2.48 -13.39
N PHE A 113 13.60 2.71 -14.68
CA PHE A 113 13.98 3.96 -15.33
C PHE A 113 12.77 4.88 -15.49
N VAL A 114 12.88 6.07 -14.91
CA VAL A 114 11.89 7.15 -15.10
C VAL A 114 12.46 8.16 -16.09
N HIS A 115 11.73 8.39 -17.18
CA HIS A 115 12.12 9.36 -18.19
C HIS A 115 12.01 10.79 -17.64
N SER A 116 13.08 11.57 -17.76
CA SER A 116 13.09 12.97 -17.37
C SER A 116 12.46 13.81 -18.47
N THR A 117 11.40 14.55 -18.15
CA THR A 117 10.78 15.53 -19.08
C THR A 117 11.64 16.77 -19.28
N SER A 118 12.65 16.96 -18.42
CA SER A 118 13.59 18.07 -18.47
C SER A 118 14.63 17.86 -19.57
N HIS A 119 14.37 18.43 -20.75
CA HIS A 119 15.24 18.45 -21.93
C HIS A 119 16.47 19.37 -21.76
N LYS A 120 17.08 19.42 -20.57
CA LYS A 120 18.19 20.34 -20.28
C LYS A 120 19.42 20.15 -21.17
N TYR A 121 19.56 18.99 -21.83
CA TYR A 121 20.76 18.64 -22.61
C TYR A 121 20.46 18.20 -24.06
N GLY A 122 19.28 18.52 -24.62
CA GLY A 122 18.93 18.16 -26.00
C GLY A 122 18.88 16.64 -26.26
N LYS A 123 19.01 16.21 -27.52
CA LYS A 123 18.86 14.80 -27.96
C LYS A 123 19.84 13.80 -27.30
N LEU A 124 20.92 14.28 -26.69
CA LEU A 124 22.07 13.50 -26.18
C LEU A 124 22.17 13.46 -24.64
N GLY A 125 21.29 14.14 -23.90
CA GLY A 125 21.29 14.10 -22.44
C GLY A 125 20.94 12.74 -21.85
N HIS A 126 21.32 12.49 -20.59
CA HIS A 126 20.76 11.38 -19.80
C HIS A 126 19.23 11.51 -19.74
N LYS A 127 18.52 10.62 -20.44
CA LYS A 127 17.05 10.71 -20.60
C LYS A 127 16.27 10.02 -19.49
N ALA A 128 16.92 9.20 -18.68
CA ALA A 128 16.25 8.42 -17.65
C ALA A 128 17.08 8.32 -16.37
N ASN A 129 16.39 8.39 -15.25
CA ASN A 129 16.96 8.16 -13.92
C ASN A 129 16.64 6.73 -13.48
N LYS A 130 17.67 5.96 -13.10
CA LYS A 130 17.46 4.67 -12.43
C LYS A 130 17.06 4.93 -10.99
N LEU A 131 15.86 4.49 -10.62
CA LEU A 131 15.26 4.68 -9.31
C LEU A 131 14.69 3.35 -8.80
N ILE A 132 14.39 3.30 -7.51
CA ILE A 132 13.86 2.12 -6.82
C ILE A 132 12.38 2.33 -6.55
N PHE A 133 11.52 1.35 -6.87
CA PHE A 133 10.11 1.42 -6.56
C PHE A 133 9.84 1.24 -5.06
N ILE A 134 9.14 2.20 -4.46
CA ILE A 134 8.85 2.20 -3.02
C ILE A 134 7.36 2.09 -2.68
N ARG A 135 6.43 2.59 -3.51
CA ARG A 135 4.98 2.44 -3.27
C ARG A 135 4.10 2.73 -4.48
N TYR A 136 2.91 2.15 -4.49
CA TYR A 136 1.82 2.56 -5.37
C TYR A 136 1.10 3.81 -4.83
N ARG A 137 0.55 4.63 -5.72
CA ARG A 137 -0.34 5.73 -5.33
C ARG A 137 -1.79 5.24 -5.33
N GLU A 138 -2.55 5.58 -4.30
CA GLU A 138 -3.91 5.03 -4.08
C GLU A 138 -4.92 5.46 -5.16
N TYR A 139 -4.81 6.68 -5.68
CA TYR A 139 -5.81 7.28 -6.59
C TYR A 139 -5.31 7.46 -8.03
N SER A 140 -4.12 6.96 -8.35
CA SER A 140 -3.53 7.08 -9.68
C SER A 140 -2.78 5.81 -10.06
N LYS A 141 -2.70 5.54 -11.37
CA LYS A 141 -1.91 4.44 -11.92
C LYS A 141 -0.43 4.82 -12.00
N SER A 142 0.13 5.30 -10.90
CA SER A 142 1.52 5.76 -10.80
C SER A 142 2.28 5.01 -9.72
N TYR A 143 3.59 4.95 -9.93
CA TYR A 143 4.57 4.43 -9.00
C TYR A 143 5.27 5.60 -8.36
N VAL A 144 5.56 5.51 -7.06
CA VAL A 144 6.51 6.38 -6.40
C VAL A 144 7.86 5.66 -6.39
N MET A 145 8.83 6.33 -6.99
CA MET A 145 10.19 5.86 -7.19
C MET A 145 11.14 6.70 -6.33
N TYR A 146 12.15 6.08 -5.73
CA TYR A 146 13.13 6.75 -4.88
C TYR A 146 14.55 6.58 -5.43
N GLY A 147 15.32 7.66 -5.39
CA GLY A 147 16.73 7.60 -5.73
C GLY A 147 17.32 8.97 -5.98
N LYS A 148 18.57 8.98 -6.46
CA LYS A 148 19.29 10.20 -6.75
C LYS A 148 18.79 10.79 -8.06
N HIS A 149 18.25 12.01 -8.00
CA HIS A 149 17.95 12.77 -9.21
C HIS A 149 19.23 13.41 -9.76
N LEU A 150 19.31 13.67 -11.06
CA LEU A 150 20.51 14.29 -11.66
C LEU A 150 20.74 15.72 -11.14
N ASP A 151 19.66 16.48 -10.95
CA ASP A 151 19.70 17.89 -10.53
C ASP A 151 19.37 18.13 -9.04
N LYS A 152 18.94 17.09 -8.32
CA LYS A 152 18.51 17.16 -6.92
C LYS A 152 19.15 16.00 -6.17
N GLY A 153 19.25 16.07 -4.84
CA GLY A 153 19.75 14.95 -4.05
C GLY A 153 18.86 13.70 -4.13
N MET A 154 18.86 12.89 -3.09
CA MET A 154 17.87 11.81 -2.98
C MET A 154 16.45 12.40 -2.97
N THR A 155 15.57 11.87 -3.81
CA THR A 155 14.20 12.36 -3.94
C THR A 155 13.23 11.25 -4.33
N GLU A 156 11.95 11.50 -4.06
CA GLU A 156 10.84 10.70 -4.54
C GLU A 156 10.31 11.29 -5.84
N ILE A 157 10.04 10.44 -6.83
CA ILE A 157 9.46 10.81 -8.11
C ILE A 157 8.23 9.95 -8.34
N GLU A 158 7.09 10.60 -8.52
CA GLU A 158 5.88 9.93 -8.97
C GLU A 158 5.88 9.87 -10.50
N SER A 159 5.74 8.66 -11.06
CA SER A 159 5.62 8.46 -12.50
C SER A 159 4.71 7.28 -12.82
N ARG A 160 3.93 7.41 -13.88
CA ARG A 160 3.22 6.29 -14.50
C ARG A 160 4.13 5.51 -15.43
N ASP A 161 4.97 6.23 -16.15
CA ASP A 161 5.82 5.68 -17.21
C ASP A 161 7.18 5.33 -16.58
N VAL A 162 7.29 4.06 -16.19
CA VAL A 162 8.48 3.48 -15.57
C VAL A 162 8.84 2.21 -16.34
N GLU A 163 10.07 2.15 -16.83
CA GLU A 163 10.63 0.96 -17.45
C GLU A 163 11.38 0.16 -16.38
N PHE A 164 10.72 -0.89 -15.87
CA PHE A 164 11.30 -1.74 -14.83
C PHE A 164 12.36 -2.67 -15.42
N LEU A 165 13.43 -2.89 -14.67
CA LEU A 165 14.45 -3.88 -15.00
C LEU A 165 13.92 -5.26 -14.63
N GLU A 166 13.74 -6.12 -15.64
CA GLU A 166 13.44 -7.55 -15.46
C GLU A 166 14.67 -8.37 -15.07
#